data_AF-A0A412WVY1-F1
#
_entry.id   AF-A0A412WVY1-F1
#
_cell.length_a   1.000
_cell.length_b   1.000
_cell.length_c   1.000
_cell.angle_alpha   90.00
_cell.angle_beta   90.00
_cell.angle_gamma   90.00
#
_symmetry.space_group_name_H-M   'P 1'
#
loop_
_entity.id
_entity.type
_entity.pdbx_description
1 polymer ?
#
loop_
_entity_poly.entity_id
_entity_poly.type
_entity_poly.pdbx_seq_one_letter_code
_entity_poly.pdbx_strand_id
1 'polypeptide(L)' 'MRREHKGRAYYLVEFPYDPNYEYFHAGFAARVYFWADTGIAFQVVFGNGWGFVEIDQPEKYKDQERIMEYERQPPKKQEE' A
#
# COMPACT_ATOMS: atom_id res chain seq x y z
N MET A 1 8.49 -11.39 4.18
CA MET A 1 7.78 -12.33 3.29
C MET A 1 7.85 -13.72 3.89
N ARG A 2 6.75 -14.47 3.92
CA ARG A 2 6.72 -15.83 4.45
C ARG A 2 7.58 -16.78 3.61
N ARG A 3 8.05 -17.87 4.23
CA ARG A 3 8.85 -18.89 3.53
C ARG A 3 8.08 -19.51 2.36
N GLU A 4 6.75 -19.65 2.47
CA GLU A 4 5.90 -20.20 1.40
C GLU A 4 5.85 -19.37 0.11
N HIS A 5 6.24 -18.10 0.15
CA HIS A 5 6.24 -17.22 -1.03
C HIS A 5 7.65 -16.95 -1.58
N LYS A 6 8.67 -17.63 -1.05
CA LYS A 6 10.04 -17.45 -1.51
C LYS A 6 10.15 -17.85 -2.99
N GLY A 7 10.57 -16.91 -3.82
CA GLY A 7 10.73 -17.12 -5.26
C GLY A 7 9.48 -16.86 -6.11
N ARG A 8 8.34 -16.47 -5.52
CA ARG A 8 7.19 -15.99 -6.30
C ARG A 8 7.49 -14.61 -6.89
N ALA A 9 7.17 -14.46 -8.18
CA ALA A 9 7.22 -13.18 -8.86
C ALA A 9 6.05 -12.29 -8.41
N TYR A 10 6.26 -10.98 -8.43
CA TYR A 10 5.26 -9.98 -8.09
C TYR A 10 5.39 -8.75 -8.99
N TYR A 11 4.29 -8.02 -9.13
CA TYR A 11 4.27 -6.68 -9.70
C TYR A 11 4.22 -5.63 -8.60
N LEU A 12 4.85 -4.49 -8.86
CA LEU A 12 4.83 -3.32 -8.00
C LEU A 12 4.16 -2.18 -8.76
N VAL A 13 3.13 -1.60 -8.17
CA VAL A 13 2.49 -0.37 -8.65
C VAL A 13 2.80 0.74 -7.65
N GLU A 14 3.45 1.80 -8.14
CA GLU A 14 3.77 2.98 -7.36
C GLU A 14 2.81 4.11 -7.71
N PHE A 15 2.19 4.69 -6.68
CA PHE A 15 1.44 5.93 -6.76
C PHE A 15 2.35 7.07 -6.30
N PRO A 16 2.72 7.99 -7.21
CA PRO A 16 3.55 9.13 -6.86
C PRO A 16 2.78 10.14 -5.99
N TYR A 17 3.51 11.08 -5.40
CA TYR A 17 2.94 12.24 -4.72
C TYR A 17 3.53 13.52 -5.31
N ASP A 18 2.84 14.64 -5.12
CA ASP A 18 3.39 15.96 -5.43
C ASP A 18 4.21 16.44 -4.21
N PRO A 19 5.55 16.53 -4.33
CA PRO A 19 6.39 16.97 -3.23
C PRO A 19 6.21 18.45 -2.87
N ASN A 20 5.56 19.25 -3.72
CA ASN A 20 5.20 20.62 -3.38
C ASN A 20 4.00 20.67 -2.42
N TYR A 21 3.13 19.66 -2.46
CA TYR A 21 1.86 19.64 -1.73
C TYR A 21 1.91 18.83 -0.43
N GLU A 22 2.56 17.67 -0.43
CA GLU A 22 2.68 16.78 0.73
C GLU A 22 4.14 16.33 0.85
N TYR A 23 4.58 15.88 2.03
CA TYR A 23 5.86 15.19 2.18
C TYR A 23 5.62 13.75 2.62
N PHE A 24 6.24 12.81 1.90
CA PHE A 24 6.29 11.40 2.27
C PHE A 24 7.73 10.92 2.35
N HIS A 25 8.14 10.42 3.51
CA HIS A 25 9.52 9.99 3.76
C HIS A 25 9.97 8.88 2.80
N ALA A 26 9.05 8.01 2.38
CA ALA A 26 9.37 6.89 1.49
C ALA A 26 9.55 7.28 0.01
N GLY A 27 9.22 8.52 -0.39
CA GLY A 27 9.36 8.99 -1.77
C GLY A 27 8.19 8.64 -2.71
N PHE A 28 7.10 8.10 -2.19
CA PHE A 28 5.86 7.79 -2.92
C PHE A 28 4.64 8.00 -2.01
N ALA A 29 3.45 8.21 -2.57
CA ALA A 29 2.21 8.25 -1.78
C ALA A 29 1.82 6.84 -1.29
N ALA A 30 1.82 5.88 -2.22
CA ALA A 30 1.55 4.47 -1.92
C ALA A 30 2.29 3.54 -2.88
N ARG A 31 2.60 2.33 -2.41
CA ARG A 31 3.05 1.20 -3.23
C ARG A 31 2.18 0.00 -2.94
N VAL A 32 1.70 -0.66 -4.00
CA VAL A 32 0.90 -1.88 -3.89
C VAL A 32 1.64 -3.02 -4.59
N TYR A 33 1.70 -4.16 -3.91
CA TYR A 33 2.39 -5.35 -4.37
C TYR A 33 1.37 -6.43 -4.69
N PHE A 34 1.44 -6.95 -5.91
CA PHE A 34 0.52 -7.97 -6.43
C PHE A 34 1.29 -9.23 -6.78
N TRP A 35 0.74 -10.39 -6.43
CA TRP A 35 1.28 -11.65 -6.93
C TRP A 35 1.13 -11.73 -8.44
N ALA A 36 2.20 -12.06 -9.17
CA ALA A 36 2.18 -12.02 -10.63
C ALA A 36 1.32 -13.12 -11.27
N ASP A 37 1.12 -14.22 -10.55
CA ASP A 37 0.33 -15.38 -10.98
C ASP A 37 -1.18 -15.21 -10.74
N THR A 38 -1.60 -14.57 -9.64
CA THR A 38 -3.02 -14.40 -9.30
C THR A 38 -3.55 -12.98 -9.49
N GLY A 39 -2.67 -11.97 -9.58
CA GLY A 39 -3.05 -10.57 -9.57
C GLY A 39 -3.61 -10.07 -8.24
N ILE A 40 -3.56 -10.89 -7.18
CA ILE A 40 -4.08 -10.52 -5.85
C ILE A 40 -3.03 -9.65 -5.15
N ALA A 41 -3.47 -8.52 -4.60
CA ALA A 41 -2.63 -7.67 -3.76
C ALA A 41 -2.31 -8.40 -2.44
N PHE A 42 -1.04 -8.40 -2.02
CA PHE A 42 -0.63 -9.01 -0.74
C PHE A 42 -0.01 -8.01 0.23
N GLN A 43 0.35 -6.82 -0.25
CA GLN A 43 0.91 -5.76 0.58
C GLN A 43 0.61 -4.37 0.01
N VAL A 44 0.31 -3.43 0.89
CA VAL A 44 0.22 -2.00 0.61
C VAL A 44 1.15 -1.26 1.58
N VAL A 45 1.97 -0.36 1.07
CA VAL A 45 2.85 0.51 1.86
C VAL A 45 2.51 1.95 1.53
N PHE A 46 2.25 2.76 2.55
CA PHE A 46 2.02 4.19 2.42
C PHE A 46 3.33 4.95 2.65
N GLY A 47 3.44 6.12 2.03
CA GLY A 47 4.61 6.98 2.08
C GLY A 47 5.03 7.46 3.47
N ASN A 48 4.12 7.32 4.44
CA ASN A 48 4.31 7.68 5.85
C ASN A 48 4.84 6.53 6.71
N GLY A 49 5.20 5.39 6.12
CA GLY A 49 5.76 4.23 6.82
C GLY A 49 4.72 3.24 7.38
N TRP A 50 3.43 3.54 7.26
CA TRP A 50 2.35 2.60 7.59
C TRP A 50 1.96 1.76 6.39
N GLY A 51 1.21 0.68 6.62
CA GLY A 51 0.75 -0.18 5.54
C GLY A 51 0.06 -1.44 6.03
N PHE A 52 -0.41 -2.22 5.07
CA PHE A 52 -1.01 -3.53 5.31
C PHE A 52 -0.15 -4.62 4.72
N VAL A 53 0.00 -5.71 5.46
CA VAL A 53 0.72 -6.90 5.04
C VAL A 53 -0.21 -8.11 5.12
N GLU A 54 0.02 -9.08 4.25
CA GLU A 54 -0.73 -10.34 4.20
C GLU A 54 -2.24 -10.14 3.96
N ILE A 55 -2.58 -9.21 3.06
CA ILE A 55 -3.98 -8.91 2.69
C ILE A 55 -4.54 -9.88 1.63
N ASP A 56 -3.70 -10.78 1.12
CA ASP A 56 -4.03 -11.83 0.16
C ASP A 56 -4.65 -13.08 0.80
N GLN A 57 -4.72 -13.12 2.14
CA GLN A 57 -5.37 -14.21 2.87
C GLN A 57 -6.88 -14.21 2.63
N PRO A 58 -7.51 -15.33 2.26
CA PRO A 58 -8.94 -15.40 1.94
C PRO A 58 -9.85 -14.85 3.04
N GLU A 59 -9.47 -15.06 4.29
CA GLU A 59 -10.19 -14.62 5.49
C GLU A 59 -10.16 -13.10 5.65
N LYS A 60 -9.11 -12.43 5.16
CA LYS A 60 -8.93 -10.98 5.23
C LYS A 60 -9.37 -10.26 3.96
N TYR A 61 -9.22 -10.92 2.81
CA TYR A 61 -9.60 -10.37 1.50
C TYR A 61 -11.12 -10.24 1.34
N LYS A 62 -11.88 -11.15 1.96
CA LYS A 62 -13.36 -11.12 1.96
C LYS A 62 -13.96 -10.43 3.18
N ASP A 63 -13.12 -9.90 4.07
CA ASP A 63 -13.56 -9.24 5.30
C ASP A 63 -14.07 -7.83 4.99
N GLN A 64 -15.40 -7.67 4.99
CA GLN A 64 -16.05 -6.36 4.76
C GLN A 64 -15.88 -5.41 5.95
N GLU A 65 -15.42 -5.86 7.13
CA GLU A 65 -15.18 -4.99 8.29
C GLU A 65 -13.85 -4.22 8.18
N ARG A 66 -12.97 -4.60 7.25
CA ARG A 66 -11.68 -3.94 6.99
C ARG A 66 -11.74 -2.94 5.83
N ILE A 67 -12.92 -2.39 5.55
CA ILE A 67 -13.06 -1.27 4.65
C ILE A 67 -12.56 -0.03 5.39
N MET A 68 -11.41 0.50 4.96
CA MET A 68 -11.00 1.84 5.38
C MET A 68 -11.83 2.87 4.62
N GLU A 69 -12.73 3.53 5.32
CA GLU A 69 -13.39 4.71 4.77
C GLU A 69 -12.33 5.79 4.51
N TYR A 70 -12.30 6.27 3.27
CA TYR A 70 -11.41 7.35 2.90
C TYR A 70 -11.97 8.67 3.39
N GLU A 71 -11.35 9.23 4.43
CA GLU A 71 -11.57 10.61 4.84
C GLU A 71 -10.52 11.53 4.21
N ARG A 72 -10.97 12.51 3.42
CA ARG A 72 -10.08 13.51 2.83
C ARG A 72 -9.50 14.39 3.94
N GLN A 73 -8.20 14.32 4.16
CA GLN A 73 -7.47 15.20 5.07
C GLN A 73 -6.78 16.33 4.30
N PRO A 74 -6.65 17.54 4.88
CA PRO A 74 -5.80 18.58 4.32
C PRO A 74 -4.33 18.15 4.36
N PRO A 75 -3.50 18.62 3.42
CA PRO A 75 -2.07 18.35 3.42
C PRO A 75 -1.43 18.84 4.72
N LYS A 76 -0.49 18.06 5.24
CA LYS A 76 0.22 18.36 6.49
C LYS A 76 1.49 19.16 6.27
N LYS A 77 1.95 19.26 5.02
CA LYS A 77 3.07 20.11 4.66
C LYS A 77 2.61 21.57 4.79
N GLN A 78 3.19 22.29 5.74
CA GLN A 78 3.01 23.75 5.83
C GLN A 78 3.89 24.40 4.76
N GLU A 79 3.34 25.38 4.04
CA GLU A 79 4.15 26.24 3.19
C GLU A 79 5.12 27.04 4.09
N GLU A 80 6.40 27.03 3.71
CA GLU A 80 7.48 27.71 4.44
C GLU A 80 7.42 29.23 4.26
#